data_AF-A0A832MC45-F1
#
_entry.id   AF-A0A832MC45-F1
#
_cell.length_a   1.000
_cell.length_b   1.000
_cell.length_c   1.000
_cell.angle_alpha   90.00
_cell.angle_beta   90.00
_cell.angle_gamma   90.00
#
_symmetry.space_group_name_H-M   'P 1'
#
loop_
_entity.id
_entity.type
_entity.pdbx_description
1 polymer ?
#
loop_
_entity_poly.entity_id
_entity_poly.type
_entity_poly.pdbx_seq_one_letter_code
_entity_poly.pdbx_strand_id
1 'polypeptide(L)'
;MLNLMKATPFRAISEALIALAISFWTGAQLQGADAGSGLNRPMQTAATPIAGRSLLNILISAKQGLVDPTRNAAWSARERHSSSRYNNWTYPQRALRTPQFLYIRNFKPDRWPAGDPRALRDDGSLGPMHSAYNDIDEGPKKELLTRGHDDPVLGKFLQLAVAKRPAEELFDIVNDPACLTNLAANAAFAKTKADLANQLNNYLKQTGDPRVVGNGDIWETYPRYSPIRKFPPPDAQP
;
A
#
# COMPACT_ATOMS: atom_id res chain seq x y z
N MET A 1 30.83 26.45 39.65
CA MET A 1 29.58 27.06 39.14
C MET A 1 29.15 26.25 37.93
N LEU A 2 28.09 25.46 38.11
CA LEU A 2 27.05 25.00 37.15
C LEU A 2 27.43 24.66 35.68
N ASN A 3 26.86 23.67 35.00
CA ASN A 3 26.05 22.50 35.32
C ASN A 3 25.85 21.72 34.01
N LEU A 4 25.71 20.40 34.14
CA LEU A 4 25.06 19.42 33.25
C LEU A 4 24.57 19.89 31.84
N MET A 5 25.12 19.27 30.79
CA MET A 5 24.30 18.73 29.70
C MET A 5 24.52 17.23 29.64
N LYS A 6 23.62 16.50 30.29
CA LYS A 6 23.51 15.04 30.17
C LYS A 6 23.12 14.71 28.74
N ALA A 7 23.86 13.77 28.15
CA ALA A 7 23.54 13.13 26.90
C ALA A 7 22.08 12.66 26.90
N THR A 8 21.30 13.17 25.96
CA THR A 8 19.98 12.62 25.64
C THR A 8 20.22 11.28 24.93
N PRO A 9 19.66 10.16 25.38
CA PRO A 9 19.82 8.89 24.69
C PRO A 9 19.12 8.98 23.33
N PHE A 10 19.85 8.62 22.28
CA PHE A 10 19.37 8.32 20.93
C PHE A 10 18.27 7.24 21.02
N ARG A 11 17.01 7.66 21.21
CA ARG A 11 15.86 6.74 21.22
C ARG A 11 14.68 7.22 20.37
N ALA A 12 14.92 8.17 19.46
CA ALA A 12 13.84 8.83 18.70
C ALA A 12 14.12 8.92 17.19
N ILE A 13 14.67 7.87 16.55
CA ILE A 13 14.79 7.81 15.07
C ILE A 13 14.15 6.55 14.45
N SER A 14 13.32 5.79 15.17
CA SER A 14 12.73 4.55 14.62
C SER A 14 11.24 4.60 14.23
N GLU A 15 10.56 5.75 14.25
CA GLU A 15 9.09 5.77 14.09
C GLU A 15 8.53 6.29 12.75
N ALA A 16 9.29 6.33 11.65
CA ALA A 16 8.76 6.98 10.43
C ALA A 16 9.08 6.31 9.08
N LEU A 17 9.14 4.98 8.99
CA LEU A 17 9.49 4.33 7.72
C LEU A 17 8.55 3.28 7.13
N ILE A 18 7.39 2.95 7.72
CA ILE A 18 6.35 2.15 7.02
C ILE A 18 4.95 2.71 7.28
N ALA A 19 4.77 4.00 7.03
CA ALA A 19 3.46 4.64 6.91
C ALA A 19 3.55 5.82 5.93
N LEU A 20 3.87 5.53 4.67
CA LEU A 20 3.75 6.52 3.59
C LEU A 20 2.89 5.93 2.48
N ALA A 21 1.57 6.13 2.61
CA ALA A 21 0.59 6.28 1.53
C ALA A 21 -0.85 6.17 2.08
N ILE A 22 -1.26 7.07 2.99
CA ILE A 22 -2.69 7.36 3.19
C ILE A 22 -2.82 8.88 3.31
N SER A 23 -2.80 9.56 2.16
CA SER A 23 -3.31 10.93 2.05
C SER A 23 -4.77 10.83 1.64
N PHE A 24 -5.69 11.20 2.53
CA PHE A 24 -7.09 11.38 2.20
C PHE A 24 -7.23 12.62 1.31
N TRP A 25 -7.73 12.44 0.09
CA TRP A 25 -8.33 13.54 -0.66
C TRP A 25 -9.85 13.33 -0.66
N THR A 26 -10.56 14.12 0.15
CA THR A 26 -12.00 14.33 0.03
C THR A 26 -12.23 15.39 -1.05
N GLY A 27 -12.38 14.96 -2.29
CA GLY A 27 -12.88 15.80 -3.38
C GLY A 27 -14.36 15.53 -3.61
N ALA A 28 -15.22 16.39 -3.07
CA ALA A 28 -16.63 16.44 -3.44
C ALA A 28 -16.76 16.76 -4.94
N GLN A 29 -17.49 15.92 -5.67
CA GLN A 29 -17.88 16.22 -7.06
C GLN A 29 -18.93 17.33 -7.04
N LEU A 30 -18.55 18.52 -7.51
CA LEU A 30 -19.51 19.53 -7.98
C LEU A 30 -19.83 19.25 -9.45
N GLN A 31 -21.12 19.37 -9.77
CA GLN A 31 -21.76 19.12 -11.07
C GLN A 31 -21.38 20.11 -12.17
N GLY A 32 -21.48 19.64 -13.42
CA GLY A 32 -21.51 20.42 -14.67
C GLY A 32 -20.37 20.04 -15.63
N ALA A 33 -20.54 19.75 -16.92
CA ALA A 33 -21.71 19.81 -17.80
C ALA A 33 -21.51 18.81 -18.98
N ASP A 34 -22.63 18.41 -19.59
CA ASP A 34 -22.75 17.51 -20.74
C ASP A 34 -21.97 17.98 -21.98
N ALA A 35 -21.37 17.02 -22.70
CA ALA A 35 -21.40 16.95 -24.16
C ALA A 35 -20.98 15.55 -24.68
N GLY A 36 -21.97 14.77 -25.12
CA GLY A 36 -21.86 13.91 -26.31
C GLY A 36 -20.92 12.69 -26.28
N SER A 37 -21.41 11.57 -25.76
CA SER A 37 -21.36 10.26 -26.44
C SER A 37 -22.14 9.24 -25.62
N GLY A 38 -23.19 8.68 -26.22
CA GLY A 38 -24.11 7.76 -25.57
C GLY A 38 -23.42 6.46 -25.14
N LEU A 39 -23.04 6.39 -23.86
CA LEU A 39 -22.89 5.12 -23.17
C LEU A 39 -24.16 4.90 -22.36
N ASN A 40 -25.05 4.09 -22.92
CA ASN A 40 -26.25 3.59 -22.25
C ASN A 40 -25.80 2.64 -21.12
N ARG A 41 -25.32 3.19 -20.00
CA ARG A 41 -25.01 2.42 -18.80
C ARG A 41 -26.32 2.19 -18.06
N PRO A 42 -26.81 0.95 -17.92
CA PRO A 42 -27.90 0.70 -16.99
C PRO A 42 -27.44 1.18 -15.62
N MET A 43 -28.18 2.12 -15.03
CA MET A 43 -28.01 2.56 -13.66
C MET A 43 -28.23 1.34 -12.77
N GLN A 44 -27.16 0.64 -12.40
CA GLN A 44 -27.24 -0.41 -11.39
C GLN A 44 -27.51 0.29 -10.06
N THR A 45 -28.79 0.40 -9.71
CA THR A 45 -29.32 0.92 -8.45
C THR A 45 -29.10 -0.07 -7.29
N ALA A 46 -28.00 -0.82 -7.30
CA ALA A 46 -27.60 -1.59 -6.14
C ALA A 46 -27.01 -0.60 -5.14
N ALA A 47 -27.77 -0.27 -4.10
CA ALA A 47 -27.25 0.52 -2.99
C ALA A 47 -25.92 -0.09 -2.53
N THR A 48 -24.82 0.66 -2.65
CA THR A 48 -23.52 0.25 -2.13
C THR A 48 -23.57 0.39 -0.61
N PRO A 49 -23.74 -0.70 0.16
CA PRO A 49 -23.91 -0.58 1.60
C PRO A 49 -22.63 -0.01 2.22
N ILE A 50 -22.79 0.89 3.19
CA ILE A 50 -21.66 1.43 3.95
C ILE A 50 -21.07 0.28 4.77
N ALA A 51 -19.81 -0.07 4.51
CA ALA A 51 -19.10 -1.11 5.25
C ALA A 51 -18.66 -0.66 6.66
N GLY A 52 -18.59 0.66 6.88
CA GLY A 52 -18.22 1.25 8.17
C GLY A 52 -19.35 1.17 9.21
N ARG A 53 -18.96 1.10 10.49
CA ARG A 53 -19.88 1.18 11.63
C ARG A 53 -19.58 2.44 12.44
N SER A 54 -20.60 3.06 13.04
CA SER A 54 -20.45 4.25 13.89
C SER A 54 -19.47 4.02 15.04
N LEU A 55 -18.57 4.98 15.28
CA LEU A 55 -17.60 4.97 16.38
C LEU A 55 -18.16 5.54 17.69
N LEU A 56 -19.41 6.02 17.69
CA LEU A 56 -19.98 6.74 18.82
C LEU A 56 -19.94 5.93 20.13
N ASN A 57 -20.20 4.62 20.05
CA ASN A 57 -20.15 3.72 21.20
C ASN A 57 -18.76 3.67 21.87
N ILE A 58 -17.69 3.89 21.11
CA ILE A 58 -16.32 3.97 21.63
C ILE A 58 -16.07 5.36 22.22
N LEU A 59 -16.43 6.41 21.49
CA LEU A 59 -16.10 7.80 21.84
C LEU A 59 -16.78 8.28 23.13
N ILE A 60 -17.99 7.80 23.43
CA ILE A 60 -18.73 8.18 24.65
C ILE A 60 -18.49 7.24 25.83
N SER A 61 -17.71 6.18 25.64
CA SER A 61 -17.48 5.16 26.66
C SER A 61 -16.40 5.62 27.63
N ALA A 62 -16.61 5.38 28.93
CA ALA A 62 -15.59 5.57 29.96
C ALA A 62 -14.54 4.43 30.01
N LYS A 63 -14.79 3.32 29.30
CA LYS A 63 -13.86 2.17 29.24
C LYS A 63 -12.58 2.54 28.48
N GLN A 64 -11.45 1.98 28.91
CA GLN A 64 -10.16 2.08 28.26
C GLN A 64 -9.83 0.82 27.44
N GLY A 65 -8.91 0.94 26.49
CA GLY A 65 -8.48 -0.18 25.64
C GLY A 65 -9.51 -0.56 24.59
N LEU A 66 -9.69 -1.87 24.35
CA LEU A 66 -10.66 -2.38 23.38
C LEU A 66 -12.09 -2.29 23.94
N VAL A 67 -12.77 -1.18 23.66
CA VAL A 67 -14.13 -0.90 24.14
C VAL A 67 -15.20 -1.80 23.51
N ASP A 68 -15.07 -2.06 22.21
CA ASP A 68 -16.01 -2.86 21.42
C ASP A 68 -15.28 -4.11 20.89
N PRO A 69 -15.51 -5.31 21.49
CA PRO A 69 -14.82 -6.53 21.11
C PRO A 69 -15.17 -7.00 19.69
N THR A 70 -16.25 -6.49 19.10
CA THR A 70 -16.61 -6.80 17.71
C THR A 70 -15.77 -6.01 16.71
N ARG A 71 -14.96 -5.04 17.14
CA ARG A 71 -14.01 -4.29 16.30
C ARG A 71 -12.61 -4.90 16.38
N ASN A 72 -12.53 -6.17 16.00
CA ASN A 72 -11.32 -6.98 16.06
C ASN A 72 -10.56 -7.07 14.73
N ALA A 73 -10.98 -6.33 13.71
CA ALA A 73 -10.31 -6.32 12.41
C ALA A 73 -10.57 -5.01 11.64
N ALA A 74 -9.61 -4.63 10.80
CA ALA A 74 -9.71 -3.60 9.79
C ALA A 74 -9.22 -4.15 8.44
N TRP A 75 -9.91 -3.80 7.37
CA TRP A 75 -9.58 -4.19 6.01
C TRP A 75 -9.15 -2.97 5.21
N SER A 76 -8.15 -3.14 4.34
CA SER A 76 -7.71 -2.10 3.41
C SER A 76 -7.43 -2.68 2.03
N ALA A 77 -7.57 -1.83 1.02
CA ALA A 77 -7.37 -2.19 -0.37
C ALA A 77 -6.65 -1.06 -1.11
N ARG A 78 -5.79 -1.43 -2.05
CA ARG A 78 -5.10 -0.53 -2.98
C ARG A 78 -5.11 -1.13 -4.38
N GLU A 79 -5.30 -0.29 -5.39
CA GLU A 79 -5.20 -0.68 -6.80
C GLU A 79 -4.11 0.15 -7.50
N ARG A 80 -4.33 1.45 -7.63
CA ARG A 80 -3.42 2.40 -8.28
C ARG A 80 -3.17 3.60 -7.35
N HIS A 81 -2.04 4.28 -7.54
CA HIS A 81 -1.73 5.52 -6.83
C HIS A 81 -1.23 6.59 -7.82
N SER A 82 -0.01 6.43 -8.34
CA SER A 82 0.60 7.31 -9.33
C SER A 82 0.88 6.54 -10.64
N SER A 83 1.21 7.27 -11.71
CA SER A 83 1.74 6.66 -12.94
C SER A 83 3.20 6.30 -12.69
N SER A 84 3.40 5.09 -12.17
CA SER A 84 4.67 4.68 -11.58
C SER A 84 5.25 3.41 -12.19
N ARG A 85 4.54 2.78 -13.12
CA ARG A 85 4.94 1.51 -13.74
C ARG A 85 4.59 1.49 -15.21
N TYR A 86 5.18 0.54 -15.92
CA TYR A 86 4.82 0.19 -17.29
C TYR A 86 3.31 0.19 -17.49
N ASN A 87 2.88 0.88 -18.55
CA ASN A 87 1.49 0.98 -18.98
C ASN A 87 0.50 1.43 -17.87
N ASN A 88 0.99 2.23 -16.90
CA ASN A 88 0.20 2.71 -15.76
C ASN A 88 -0.49 1.55 -14.98
N TRP A 89 0.16 0.39 -14.98
CA TRP A 89 -0.34 -0.80 -14.31
C TRP A 89 -0.44 -0.62 -12.80
N THR A 90 -1.41 -1.33 -12.25
CA THR A 90 -1.70 -1.37 -10.81
C THR A 90 -0.64 -2.13 -10.01
N TYR A 91 -0.61 -1.90 -8.70
CA TYR A 91 0.02 -2.80 -7.73
C TYR A 91 -1.04 -3.18 -6.68
N PRO A 92 -1.92 -4.15 -7.02
CA PRO A 92 -3.08 -4.50 -6.22
C PRO A 92 -2.70 -5.17 -4.91
N GLN A 93 -3.15 -4.59 -3.80
CA GLN A 93 -2.93 -5.10 -2.45
C GLN A 93 -4.24 -5.15 -1.68
N ARG A 94 -4.36 -6.16 -0.81
CA ARG A 94 -5.41 -6.27 0.19
C ARG A 94 -4.78 -6.60 1.53
N ALA A 95 -5.23 -5.95 2.58
CA ALA A 95 -4.73 -6.23 3.92
C ALA A 95 -5.86 -6.43 4.92
N LEU A 96 -5.56 -7.27 5.91
CA LEU A 96 -6.37 -7.53 7.09
C LEU A 96 -5.48 -7.28 8.31
N ARG A 97 -5.86 -6.30 9.12
CA ARG A 97 -5.20 -5.99 10.39
C ARG A 97 -6.10 -6.41 11.55
N THR A 98 -5.60 -7.29 12.41
CA THR A 98 -6.20 -7.66 13.69
C THR A 98 -5.44 -6.98 14.84
N PRO A 99 -5.84 -7.13 16.12
CA PRO A 99 -5.07 -6.61 17.24
C PRO A 99 -3.62 -7.11 17.30
N GLN A 100 -3.34 -8.31 16.80
CA GLN A 100 -2.01 -8.92 16.88
C GLN A 100 -1.29 -9.05 15.55
N PHE A 101 -2.01 -9.21 14.44
CA PHE A 101 -1.38 -9.51 13.15
C PHE A 101 -1.80 -8.55 12.04
N LEU A 102 -0.88 -8.30 11.13
CA LEU A 102 -1.15 -7.70 9.82
C LEU A 102 -0.86 -8.75 8.76
N TYR A 103 -1.89 -9.12 7.99
CA TYR A 103 -1.77 -9.96 6.81
C TYR A 103 -1.99 -9.13 5.55
N ILE A 104 -1.11 -9.26 4.56
CA ILE A 104 -1.18 -8.57 3.27
C ILE A 104 -1.10 -9.60 2.16
N ARG A 105 -1.98 -9.45 1.16
CA ARG A 105 -1.93 -10.19 -0.11
C ARG A 105 -1.58 -9.24 -1.25
N ASN A 106 -0.46 -9.51 -1.92
CA ASN A 106 0.00 -8.82 -3.12
C ASN A 106 -0.42 -9.64 -4.35
N PHE A 107 -1.34 -9.13 -5.17
CA PHE A 107 -1.88 -9.89 -6.32
C PHE A 107 -0.98 -9.90 -7.55
N LYS A 108 0.00 -8.99 -7.62
CA LYS A 108 1.00 -8.88 -8.70
C LYS A 108 2.42 -8.72 -8.10
N PRO A 109 2.93 -9.74 -7.40
CA PRO A 109 4.21 -9.67 -6.67
C PRO A 109 5.44 -9.56 -7.59
N ASP A 110 5.27 -9.85 -8.87
CA ASP A 110 6.24 -9.66 -9.95
C ASP A 110 6.54 -8.18 -10.25
N ARG A 111 5.64 -7.28 -9.84
CA ARG A 111 5.75 -5.82 -10.05
C ARG A 111 6.42 -5.14 -8.86
N TRP A 112 7.03 -3.99 -9.11
CA TRP A 112 7.67 -3.19 -8.06
C TRP A 112 6.64 -2.43 -7.21
N PRO A 113 6.54 -2.59 -5.88
CA PRO A 113 5.48 -1.97 -5.06
C PRO A 113 5.55 -0.43 -4.96
N ALA A 114 6.75 0.14 -5.13
CA ALA A 114 6.99 1.59 -5.13
C ALA A 114 7.00 2.23 -6.54
N GLY A 115 6.71 1.44 -7.58
CA GLY A 115 6.88 1.83 -8.97
C GLY A 115 8.13 1.21 -9.58
N ASP A 116 8.20 1.17 -10.90
CA ASP A 116 9.37 0.64 -11.60
C ASP A 116 10.62 1.46 -11.24
N PRO A 117 11.79 0.81 -11.16
CA PRO A 117 13.01 1.43 -10.64
C PRO A 117 13.64 2.42 -11.61
N ARG A 118 13.26 2.36 -12.90
CA ARG A 118 13.80 3.16 -14.00
C ARG A 118 12.69 3.63 -14.90
N ALA A 119 12.64 4.94 -15.18
CA ALA A 119 11.75 5.54 -16.15
C ALA A 119 12.46 5.76 -17.50
N LEU A 120 11.69 5.85 -18.59
CA LEU A 120 12.19 6.30 -19.89
C LEU A 120 12.24 7.83 -19.92
N ARG A 121 13.31 8.37 -20.51
CA ARG A 121 13.43 9.79 -20.85
C ARG A 121 12.68 10.10 -22.15
N ASP A 122 12.56 11.38 -22.47
CA ASP A 122 11.87 11.84 -23.69
C ASP A 122 12.54 11.35 -24.98
N ASP A 123 13.86 11.16 -24.97
CA ASP A 123 14.65 10.58 -26.06
C ASP A 123 14.54 9.05 -26.16
N GLY A 124 13.75 8.41 -25.30
CA GLY A 124 13.58 6.95 -25.24
C GLY A 124 14.71 6.22 -24.50
N SER A 125 15.74 6.92 -24.02
CA SER A 125 16.79 6.31 -23.22
C SER A 125 16.30 5.96 -21.82
N LEU A 126 16.95 4.97 -21.20
CA LEU A 126 16.59 4.49 -19.87
C LEU A 126 17.28 5.30 -18.77
N GLY A 127 16.52 5.72 -17.76
CA GLY A 127 17.03 6.35 -16.55
C GLY A 127 17.93 5.41 -15.72
N PRO A 128 18.76 5.95 -14.81
CA PRO A 128 19.60 5.14 -13.92
C PRO A 128 18.76 4.24 -13.01
N MET A 129 19.34 3.14 -12.53
CA MET A 129 18.69 2.32 -11.51
C MET A 129 18.33 3.16 -10.28
N HIS A 130 17.18 2.88 -9.67
CA HIS A 130 16.63 3.58 -8.51
C HIS A 130 16.22 5.05 -8.72
N SER A 131 16.13 5.53 -9.97
CA SER A 131 15.78 6.94 -10.27
C SER A 131 14.29 7.25 -10.34
N ALA A 132 13.42 6.23 -10.36
CA ALA A 132 11.99 6.44 -10.62
C ALA A 132 11.11 6.27 -9.37
N TYR A 133 10.76 5.03 -8.97
CA TYR A 133 9.94 4.75 -7.77
C TYR A 133 8.83 5.78 -7.50
N ASN A 134 8.04 6.12 -8.53
CA ASN A 134 7.18 7.30 -8.53
C ASN A 134 5.87 7.15 -7.71
N ASP A 135 5.72 6.05 -6.95
CA ASP A 135 4.75 5.98 -5.85
C ASP A 135 5.32 6.54 -4.54
N ILE A 136 6.60 6.93 -4.52
CA ILE A 136 7.25 7.68 -3.44
C ILE A 136 7.63 9.05 -4.00
N ASP A 137 7.06 10.10 -3.43
CA ASP A 137 7.38 11.47 -3.83
C ASP A 137 8.87 11.78 -3.62
N GLU A 138 9.40 12.67 -4.46
CA GLU A 138 10.78 13.11 -4.37
C GLU A 138 11.05 13.85 -3.04
N GLY A 139 12.26 13.67 -2.52
CA GLY A 139 12.67 14.34 -1.29
C GLY A 139 14.03 13.86 -0.79
N PRO A 140 14.62 14.59 0.18
CA PRO A 140 16.01 14.38 0.61
C PRO A 140 16.28 12.99 1.16
N LYS A 141 15.27 12.34 1.77
CA LYS A 141 15.38 10.96 2.27
C LYS A 141 15.46 9.94 1.13
N LYS A 142 14.57 10.05 0.13
CA LYS A 142 14.59 9.18 -1.05
C LYS A 142 15.93 9.34 -1.75
N GLU A 143 16.35 10.58 -1.96
CA GLU A 143 17.61 10.92 -2.63
C GLU A 143 18.83 10.33 -1.90
N LEU A 144 18.90 10.48 -0.58
CA LEU A 144 19.96 9.89 0.25
C LEU A 144 20.03 8.36 0.07
N LEU A 145 18.88 7.69 0.16
CA LEU A 145 18.81 6.22 0.04
C LEU A 145 19.17 5.75 -1.37
N THR A 146 18.70 6.45 -2.41
CA THR A 146 19.01 6.08 -3.80
C THR A 146 20.47 6.33 -4.14
N ARG A 147 21.08 7.43 -3.67
CA ARG A 147 22.51 7.71 -3.86
C ARG A 147 23.37 6.70 -3.11
N GLY A 148 22.94 6.27 -1.92
CA GLY A 148 23.61 5.27 -1.09
C GLY A 148 23.17 3.82 -1.34
N HIS A 149 22.61 3.47 -2.50
CA HIS A 149 22.04 2.14 -2.71
C HIS A 149 23.05 0.97 -2.57
N ASP A 150 24.33 1.22 -2.86
CA ASP A 150 25.43 0.26 -2.70
C ASP A 150 26.01 0.23 -1.27
N ASP A 151 25.67 1.21 -0.43
CA ASP A 151 26.10 1.22 0.96
C ASP A 151 25.34 0.14 1.75
N PRO A 152 26.00 -0.67 2.60
CA PRO A 152 25.37 -1.79 3.28
C PRO A 152 24.26 -1.37 4.26
N VAL A 153 24.30 -0.14 4.78
CA VAL A 153 23.29 0.39 5.71
C VAL A 153 22.18 1.08 4.93
N LEU A 154 22.50 2.04 4.06
CA LEU A 154 21.51 2.81 3.30
C LEU A 154 20.81 1.93 2.25
N GLY A 155 21.54 1.06 1.58
CA GLY A 155 21.00 0.08 0.63
C GLY A 155 19.96 -0.83 1.28
N LYS A 156 20.18 -1.28 2.52
CA LYS A 156 19.18 -2.06 3.27
C LYS A 156 17.89 -1.27 3.45
N PHE A 157 17.96 0.01 3.83
CA PHE A 157 16.76 0.85 3.99
C PHE A 157 16.07 1.14 2.66
N LEU A 158 16.83 1.30 1.57
CA LEU A 158 16.26 1.42 0.23
C LEU A 158 15.48 0.15 -0.12
N GLN A 159 16.07 -1.05 0.06
CA GLN A 159 15.40 -2.32 -0.21
C GLN A 159 14.13 -2.48 0.63
N LEU A 160 14.17 -2.13 1.91
CA LEU A 160 12.98 -2.13 2.78
C LEU A 160 11.87 -1.19 2.28
N ALA A 161 12.19 -0.15 1.50
CA ALA A 161 11.19 0.74 0.93
C ALA A 161 10.67 0.27 -0.43
N VAL A 162 11.53 -0.27 -1.30
CA VAL A 162 11.22 -0.39 -2.73
C VAL A 162 11.20 -1.82 -3.29
N ALA A 163 11.79 -2.79 -2.59
CA ALA A 163 11.94 -4.15 -3.11
C ALA A 163 10.59 -4.82 -3.43
N LYS A 164 10.58 -5.70 -4.44
CA LYS A 164 9.43 -6.57 -4.74
C LYS A 164 9.02 -7.36 -3.49
N ARG A 165 7.72 -7.54 -3.29
CA ARG A 165 7.17 -8.26 -2.13
C ARG A 165 6.66 -9.63 -2.56
N PRO A 166 6.73 -10.65 -1.67
CA PRO A 166 6.09 -11.93 -1.94
C PRO A 166 4.57 -11.77 -2.07
N ALA A 167 3.91 -12.79 -2.62
CA ALA A 167 2.45 -12.80 -2.78
C ALA A 167 1.69 -12.63 -1.44
N GLU A 168 2.29 -13.06 -0.33
CA GLU A 168 1.74 -12.97 1.01
C GLU A 168 2.77 -12.44 2.00
N GLU A 169 2.32 -11.54 2.89
CA GLU A 169 3.11 -11.02 4.00
C GLU A 169 2.30 -11.16 5.30
N LEU A 170 2.97 -11.57 6.38
CA LEU A 170 2.38 -11.72 7.71
C LEU A 170 3.31 -11.10 8.74
N PHE A 171 2.81 -10.18 9.55
CA PHE A 171 3.58 -9.53 10.60
C PHE A 171 2.86 -9.66 11.95
N ASP A 172 3.59 -10.02 13.00
CA ASP A 172 3.12 -9.87 14.38
C ASP A 172 3.38 -8.42 14.79
N ILE A 173 2.33 -7.60 14.77
CA ILE A 173 2.45 -6.14 14.99
C ILE A 173 2.61 -5.77 16.47
N VAL A 174 2.47 -6.73 17.38
CA VAL A 174 2.73 -6.52 18.80
C VAL A 174 4.22 -6.72 19.08
N ASN A 175 4.80 -7.78 18.54
CA ASN A 175 6.22 -8.11 18.74
C ASN A 175 7.15 -7.40 17.74
N ASP A 176 6.64 -7.06 16.55
CA ASP A 176 7.33 -6.28 15.52
C ASP A 176 6.42 -5.16 14.98
N PRO A 177 6.24 -4.07 15.75
CA PRO A 177 5.37 -2.96 15.34
C PRO A 177 5.80 -2.29 14.03
N ALA A 178 7.07 -2.40 13.68
CA ALA A 178 7.63 -1.84 12.45
C ALA A 178 7.44 -2.74 11.23
N CYS A 179 6.90 -3.96 11.38
CA CYS A 179 6.64 -4.90 10.30
C CYS A 179 7.89 -5.19 9.43
N LEU A 180 9.04 -5.40 10.08
CA LEU A 180 10.31 -5.65 9.40
C LEU A 180 10.54 -7.15 9.12
N THR A 181 9.88 -8.03 9.86
CA THR A 181 10.06 -9.49 9.79
C THR A 181 8.81 -10.14 9.23
N ASN A 182 8.85 -10.52 7.95
CA ASN A 182 7.75 -11.26 7.32
C ASN A 182 7.74 -12.73 7.78
N LEU A 183 6.67 -13.12 8.47
CA LEU A 183 6.44 -14.45 9.03
C LEU A 183 5.69 -15.38 8.05
N ALA A 184 5.33 -14.94 6.85
CA ALA A 184 4.46 -15.69 5.94
C ALA A 184 5.05 -17.03 5.46
N ALA A 185 6.38 -17.16 5.47
CA ALA A 185 7.09 -18.39 5.14
C ALA A 185 7.48 -19.22 6.38
N ASN A 186 7.22 -18.71 7.59
CA ASN A 186 7.56 -19.41 8.83
C ASN A 186 6.51 -20.48 9.14
N ALA A 187 6.94 -21.75 9.21
CA ALA A 187 6.06 -22.89 9.47
C ALA A 187 5.28 -22.79 10.79
N ALA A 188 5.85 -22.16 11.82
CA ALA A 188 5.17 -21.95 13.11
C ALA A 188 3.94 -21.04 12.99
N PHE A 189 3.90 -20.18 11.97
CA PHE A 189 2.78 -19.25 11.71
C PHE A 189 1.88 -19.70 10.55
N ALA A 190 2.07 -20.91 10.01
CA ALA A 190 1.33 -21.40 8.85
C ALA A 190 -0.20 -21.41 9.09
N LYS A 191 -0.63 -21.86 10.28
CA LYS A 191 -2.04 -21.84 10.66
C LYS A 191 -2.59 -20.41 10.73
N THR A 192 -1.90 -19.51 11.43
CA THR A 192 -2.29 -18.10 11.55
C THR A 192 -2.41 -17.44 10.19
N LYS A 193 -1.45 -17.68 9.28
CA LYS A 193 -1.51 -17.19 7.90
C LYS A 193 -2.76 -17.72 7.18
N ALA A 194 -3.00 -19.03 7.25
CA ALA A 194 -4.15 -19.65 6.58
C ALA A 194 -5.49 -19.11 7.09
N ASP A 195 -5.64 -18.95 8.41
CA ASP A 195 -6.85 -18.40 9.02
C ASP A 195 -7.12 -16.96 8.56
N LEU A 196 -6.09 -16.10 8.58
CA LEU A 196 -6.20 -14.70 8.14
C LEU A 196 -6.43 -14.59 6.62
N ALA A 197 -5.77 -15.44 5.82
CA ALA A 197 -6.00 -15.51 4.39
C ALA A 197 -7.45 -15.90 4.08
N ASN A 198 -8.00 -16.89 4.79
CA ASN A 198 -9.39 -17.29 4.66
C ASN A 198 -10.36 -16.18 5.09
N GLN A 199 -10.08 -15.50 6.20
CA GLN A 199 -10.89 -14.38 6.67
C GLN A 199 -10.90 -13.22 5.66
N LEU A 200 -9.74 -12.85 5.12
CA LEU A 200 -9.64 -11.84 4.07
C LEU A 200 -10.40 -12.27 2.82
N ASN A 201 -10.18 -13.49 2.33
CA ASN A 201 -10.82 -14.01 1.13
C ASN A 201 -12.36 -14.06 1.26
N ASN A 202 -12.87 -14.46 2.42
CA ASN A 202 -14.31 -14.47 2.68
C ASN A 202 -14.89 -13.06 2.64
N TYR A 203 -14.22 -12.09 3.26
CA TYR A 203 -14.63 -10.69 3.21
C TYR A 203 -14.62 -10.13 1.77
N LEU A 204 -13.57 -10.43 0.99
CA LEU A 204 -13.46 -9.99 -0.40
C LEU A 204 -14.55 -10.62 -1.29
N LYS A 205 -14.91 -11.88 -1.08
CA LYS A 205 -16.05 -12.52 -1.76
C LYS A 205 -17.37 -11.88 -1.36
N GLN A 206 -17.59 -11.68 -0.07
CA GLN A 206 -18.81 -11.05 0.47
C GLN A 206 -19.02 -9.63 -0.08
N THR A 207 -17.93 -8.89 -0.27
CA THR A 207 -17.95 -7.50 -0.76
C THR A 207 -17.82 -7.39 -2.29
N GLY A 208 -17.74 -8.52 -3.00
CA GLY A 208 -17.71 -8.54 -4.46
C GLY A 208 -16.41 -7.99 -5.06
N ASP A 209 -15.26 -8.13 -4.39
CA ASP A 209 -13.99 -7.60 -4.88
C ASP A 209 -13.58 -8.22 -6.22
N PRO A 210 -13.40 -7.44 -7.31
CA PRO A 210 -13.09 -7.96 -8.64
C PRO A 210 -11.79 -8.79 -8.71
N ARG A 211 -10.82 -8.53 -7.82
CA ARG A 211 -9.58 -9.32 -7.76
C ARG A 211 -9.80 -10.75 -7.25
N VAL A 212 -10.95 -11.02 -6.62
CA VAL A 212 -11.31 -12.33 -6.06
C VAL A 212 -12.52 -12.96 -6.75
N VAL A 213 -13.55 -12.18 -7.09
CA VAL A 213 -14.79 -12.72 -7.70
C VAL A 213 -14.74 -12.78 -9.23
N GLY A 214 -13.71 -12.20 -9.86
CA GLY A 214 -13.51 -12.19 -11.31
C GLY A 214 -13.46 -10.78 -11.90
N ASN A 215 -12.89 -10.67 -13.10
CA ASN A 215 -12.69 -9.39 -13.81
C ASN A 215 -11.75 -8.40 -13.11
N GLY A 216 -10.79 -8.89 -12.31
CA GLY A 216 -9.85 -8.05 -11.57
C GLY A 216 -8.94 -7.18 -12.46
N ASP A 217 -8.70 -7.59 -13.70
CA ASP A 217 -7.88 -6.81 -14.64
C ASP A 217 -8.62 -5.61 -15.23
N ILE A 218 -9.92 -5.41 -14.91
CA ILE A 218 -10.64 -4.17 -15.22
C ILE A 218 -9.88 -2.94 -14.70
N TRP A 219 -9.18 -3.06 -13.57
CA TRP A 219 -8.41 -1.98 -12.98
C TRP A 219 -7.23 -1.52 -13.84
N GLU A 220 -6.74 -2.39 -14.73
CA GLU A 220 -5.68 -2.03 -15.68
C GLU A 220 -6.23 -1.19 -16.84
N THR A 221 -7.54 -1.30 -17.13
CA THR A 221 -8.17 -0.69 -18.32
C THR A 221 -8.58 0.77 -18.11
N TYR A 222 -8.74 1.22 -16.86
CA TYR A 222 -9.25 2.56 -16.60
C TYR A 222 -8.26 3.63 -17.10
N PRO A 223 -8.71 4.58 -17.94
CA PRO A 223 -7.87 5.64 -18.46
C PRO A 223 -7.40 6.55 -17.31
N ARG A 224 -6.20 7.11 -17.49
CA ARG A 224 -5.67 8.14 -16.59
C ARG A 224 -5.73 9.48 -17.32
N TYR A 225 -6.41 10.45 -16.72
CA TYR A 225 -6.60 11.79 -17.29
C TYR A 225 -5.49 12.79 -16.91
N SER A 226 -4.35 12.30 -16.43
CA SER A 226 -3.19 13.12 -16.06
C SER A 226 -1.93 12.59 -16.76
N PRO A 227 -0.89 13.42 -16.98
CA PRO A 227 0.30 13.05 -17.75
C PRO A 227 0.93 11.73 -17.28
N ILE A 228 1.04 10.75 -18.18
CA ILE A 228 1.56 9.41 -17.90
C ILE A 228 3.08 9.41 -18.11
N ARG A 229 3.80 8.93 -17.10
CA ARG A 229 5.25 8.69 -17.19
C ARG A 229 5.51 7.41 -17.99
N LYS A 230 6.59 7.38 -18.76
CA LYS A 230 6.98 6.22 -19.57
C LYS A 230 7.97 5.34 -18.79
N PHE A 231 7.79 4.04 -18.90
CA PHE A 231 8.66 3.02 -18.31
C PHE A 231 8.93 1.97 -19.38
N PRO A 232 10.09 1.29 -19.36
CA PRO A 232 10.33 0.17 -20.26
C PRO A 232 9.43 -1.02 -19.87
N PRO A 233 9.20 -1.96 -20.80
CA PRO A 233 8.41 -3.16 -20.51
C PRO A 233 9.07 -4.04 -19.44
N PRO A 234 8.31 -4.92 -18.75
CA PRO A 234 8.81 -5.69 -17.61
C PRO A 234 9.99 -6.61 -17.92
N ASP A 235 10.06 -7.15 -19.13
CA ASP A 235 11.16 -8.00 -19.62
C ASP A 235 12.48 -7.22 -19.81
N ALA A 236 12.41 -5.90 -19.91
CA ALA A 236 13.57 -5.00 -19.95
C ALA A 236 13.94 -4.43 -18.56
N GLN A 237 13.28 -4.87 -17.49
CA GLN A 237 13.55 -4.45 -16.11
C GLN A 237 14.30 -5.56 -15.33
N PRO A 238 15.09 -5.19 -14.30
CA PRO A 238 15.72 -6.15 -13.40
C PRO A 238 14.71 -6.87 -12.47
#